data_AF-A0A840L3G8-F1
#
_entry.id   AF-A0A840L3G8-F1
#
_cell.length_a   1.000
_cell.length_b   1.000
_cell.length_c   1.000
_cell.angle_alpha   90.00
_cell.angle_beta   90.00
_cell.angle_gamma   90.00
#
_symmetry.space_group_name_H-M   'P 1'
#
loop_
_entity.id
_entity.type
_entity.pdbx_description
1 polymer ?
#
loop_
_entity_poly.entity_id
_entity_poly.type
_entity_poly.pdbx_seq_one_letter_code
_entity_poly.pdbx_strand_id
1 'polypeptide(L)'
;MTPEQFDQALDALGWKAIDFTRKAGLVPNTAWRWRKGLSPIPAWVGEYLGAMLEIQRLHSRFVAIHSHGDSTVVSPEPASA
;
A
#
# COMPACT_ATOMS: atom_id res chain seq x y z
N MET A 1 -13.18 -7.94 10.22
CA MET A 1 -11.78 -7.84 10.68
C MET A 1 -11.74 -7.21 12.06
N THR A 2 -10.75 -7.56 12.89
CA THR A 2 -10.53 -6.92 14.20
C THR A 2 -9.72 -5.62 14.06
N PRO A 3 -9.69 -4.74 15.08
CA PRO A 3 -8.79 -3.58 15.11
C PRO A 3 -7.32 -3.93 14.87
N GLU A 4 -6.85 -5.04 15.43
CA GLU A 4 -5.47 -5.50 15.28
C GLU A 4 -5.18 -5.91 13.84
N GLN A 5 -6.11 -6.63 13.19
CA GLN A 5 -6.01 -6.99 11.78
C GLN A 5 -6.03 -5.76 10.87
N PHE A 6 -6.82 -4.74 11.22
CA PHE A 6 -6.84 -3.47 10.52
C PHE A 6 -5.48 -2.77 10.61
N ASP A 7 -4.91 -2.68 11.81
CA ASP A 7 -3.60 -2.04 12.01
C ASP A 7 -2.46 -2.80 11.31
N GLN A 8 -2.46 -4.13 11.38
CA GLN A 8 -1.51 -4.97 10.64
C GLN A 8 -1.56 -4.75 9.13
N ALA A 9 -2.76 -4.63 8.56
CA ALA A 9 -2.93 -4.36 7.13
C ALA A 9 -2.42 -2.96 6.74
N LEU A 10 -2.64 -1.96 7.60
CA LEU A 10 -2.10 -0.62 7.39
C LEU A 10 -0.57 -0.60 7.47
N ASP A 11 0.01 -1.29 8.44
CA ASP A 11 1.46 -1.38 8.60
C ASP A 11 2.12 -2.06 7.39
N ALA A 12 1.51 -3.13 6.87
CA ALA A 12 1.98 -3.79 5.64
C ALA A 12 1.93 -2.88 4.40
N LEU A 13 0.91 -2.02 4.32
CA LEU A 13 0.79 -1.00 3.28
C LEU A 13 1.71 0.23 3.51
N GLY A 14 2.33 0.34 4.68
CA GLY A 14 3.06 1.55 5.09
C GLY A 14 2.15 2.76 5.29
N TRP A 15 0.88 2.54 5.62
CA TRP A 15 -0.13 3.59 5.76
C TRP A 15 -0.39 3.93 7.23
N LYS A 16 -0.64 5.21 7.51
CA LYS A 16 -1.26 5.61 8.78
C LYS A 16 -2.78 5.52 8.65
N ALA A 17 -3.48 5.46 9.79
CA ALA A 17 -4.94 5.51 9.81
C ALA A 17 -5.53 6.73 9.05
N ILE A 18 -4.84 7.88 9.13
CA ILE A 18 -5.24 9.09 8.40
C ILE A 18 -5.11 8.93 6.87
N ASP A 19 -4.13 8.17 6.40
CA ASP A 19 -3.95 7.87 4.98
C ASP A 19 -5.09 6.99 4.48
N PHE A 20 -5.44 5.96 5.25
CA PHE A 20 -6.59 5.12 4.96
C PHE A 20 -7.88 5.94 4.89
N THR A 21 -8.21 6.73 5.92
CA THR A 21 -9.46 7.51 5.92
C THR A 21 -9.52 8.47 4.73
N ARG A 22 -8.39 9.10 4.37
CA ARG A 22 -8.31 9.98 3.20
C ARG A 22 -8.53 9.22 1.89
N LYS A 23 -7.89 8.07 1.71
CA LYS A 23 -8.00 7.23 0.50
C LYS A 23 -9.39 6.59 0.35
N ALA A 24 -10.02 6.24 1.46
CA ALA A 24 -11.35 5.64 1.50
C ALA A 24 -12.50 6.65 1.56
N GLY A 25 -12.21 7.97 1.55
CA GLY A 25 -13.23 9.01 1.61
C GLY A 25 -13.98 9.10 2.94
N LEU A 26 -13.35 8.68 4.04
CA LEU A 26 -13.91 8.69 5.39
C LEU A 26 -13.40 9.87 6.20
N VAL A 27 -14.17 10.27 7.22
CA VAL A 27 -13.72 11.25 8.20
C VAL A 27 -12.58 10.69 9.07
N PRO A 28 -11.57 11.49 9.47
CA PRO A 28 -10.40 11.00 10.21
C PRO A 28 -10.73 10.26 11.51
N ASN A 29 -11.82 10.64 12.19
CA ASN A 29 -12.23 10.05 13.46
C ASN A 29 -12.78 8.61 13.32
N THR A 30 -13.14 8.18 12.09
CA THR A 30 -13.73 6.87 11.86
C THR A 30 -12.79 5.73 12.27
N ALA A 31 -11.52 5.78 11.84
CA ALA A 31 -10.54 4.74 12.17
C ALA A 31 -10.23 4.70 13.68
N TRP A 32 -10.22 5.86 14.36
CA TRP A 32 -10.05 5.91 15.81
C TRP A 32 -11.20 5.21 16.55
N ARG A 33 -12.44 5.44 16.14
CA ARG A 33 -13.63 4.78 16.74
C ARG A 33 -13.58 3.27 16.59
N TRP A 34 -13.13 2.76 15.44
CA TRP A 34 -12.92 1.33 15.23
C TRP A 34 -11.86 0.76 16.16
N ARG A 35 -10.71 1.42 16.27
CA ARG A 35 -9.61 1.00 17.16
C ARG A 35 -10.01 0.97 18.63
N LYS A 36 -10.94 1.84 19.05
CA LYS A 36 -11.47 1.89 20.41
C LYS A 36 -12.68 0.97 20.63
N GLY A 37 -13.09 0.21 19.62
CA GLY A 37 -14.28 -0.67 19.70
C GLY A 37 -15.59 0.11 19.87
N LEU A 38 -15.60 1.42 19.62
CA LEU A 38 -16.79 2.28 19.75
C LEU A 38 -17.78 2.07 18.60
N SER A 39 -17.29 1.51 17.49
CA SER A 39 -18.11 1.10 16.35
C SER A 39 -17.44 -0.07 15.65
N PRO A 40 -18.21 -1.03 15.11
CA PRO A 40 -17.65 -2.15 14.37
C PRO A 40 -17.00 -1.68 13.07
N ILE A 41 -15.97 -2.42 12.64
CA ILE A 41 -15.34 -2.20 11.33
C ILE A 41 -16.26 -2.80 10.26
N PRO A 42 -16.70 -2.03 9.24
CA PRO A 42 -17.51 -2.54 8.15
C PRO A 42 -16.79 -3.64 7.36
N ALA A 43 -17.55 -4.63 6.86
CA ALA A 43 -17.00 -5.78 6.14
C ALA A 43 -16.14 -5.38 4.92
N TRP A 44 -16.58 -4.35 4.17
CA TRP A 44 -15.88 -3.88 2.98
C TRP A 44 -14.46 -3.38 3.25
N VAL A 45 -14.12 -2.98 4.49
CA VAL A 45 -12.79 -2.48 4.84
C VAL A 45 -11.74 -3.58 4.66
N GLY A 46 -12.10 -4.84 4.99
CA GLY A 46 -11.23 -5.99 4.77
C GLY A 46 -10.96 -6.22 3.29
N GLU A 47 -12.01 -6.22 2.48
CA GLU A 47 -11.92 -6.38 1.01
C GLU A 47 -11.09 -5.26 0.37
N TYR A 48 -11.31 -4.02 0.80
CA TYR A 48 -10.57 -2.87 0.31
C TYR A 48 -9.07 -2.98 0.62
N LEU A 49 -8.70 -3.27 1.87
CA LEU A 49 -7.30 -3.39 2.27
C LEU A 49 -6.64 -4.60 1.61
N GLY A 50 -7.36 -5.72 1.46
CA GLY A 50 -6.90 -6.87 0.69
C GLY A 50 -6.58 -6.53 -0.76
N ALA A 51 -7.45 -5.78 -1.43
CA ALA A 51 -7.20 -5.31 -2.79
C ALA A 51 -5.98 -4.39 -2.89
N MET A 52 -5.80 -3.48 -1.91
CA MET A 52 -4.63 -2.58 -1.89
C MET A 52 -3.31 -3.34 -1.67
N LEU A 53 -3.32 -4.35 -0.80
CA LEU A 53 -2.15 -5.22 -0.59
C LEU A 53 -1.80 -5.98 -1.86
N GLU A 54 -2.79 -6.46 -2.60
CA GLU A 54 -2.56 -7.15 -3.86
C GLU A 54 -2.00 -6.20 -4.94
N ILE A 55 -2.52 -4.97 -5.02
CA ILE A 55 -1.96 -3.94 -5.90
C ILE A 55 -0.50 -3.64 -5.52
N GLN A 56 -0.18 -3.53 -4.23
CA GLN A 56 1.20 -3.32 -3.76
C GLN A 56 2.10 -4.51 -4.17
N ARG A 57 1.61 -5.74 -4.02
CA ARG A 57 2.33 -6.96 -4.44
C ARG A 57 2.61 -6.96 -5.94
N LEU A 58 1.61 -6.61 -6.76
CA LEU A 58 1.74 -6.51 -8.21
C LEU A 58 2.70 -5.38 -8.61
N HIS A 59 2.60 -4.22 -7.98
CA HIS A 59 3.50 -3.09 -8.21
C HIS A 59 4.96 -3.46 -7.90
N SER A 60 5.21 -4.11 -6.76
CA SER A 60 6.55 -4.58 -6.39
C SER A 60 7.09 -5.59 -7.41
N ARG A 61 6.24 -6.48 -7.94
CA ARG A 61 6.63 -7.51 -8.90
C ARG A 61 6.90 -6.97 -10.30
N PHE A 62 6.14 -5.98 -10.77
CA PHE A 62 6.14 -5.59 -12.18
C PHE A 62 6.54 -4.15 -12.45
N VAL A 63 6.57 -3.28 -11.46
CA VAL A 63 6.92 -1.87 -11.65
C VAL A 63 8.23 -1.56 -10.95
N ALA A 64 8.34 -1.85 -9.65
CA ALA A 64 9.53 -1.52 -8.87
C ALA A 64 10.81 -2.23 -9.38
N ILE A 65 10.69 -3.46 -9.89
CA ILE A 65 11.82 -4.20 -10.47
C ILE A 65 12.34 -3.52 -11.75
N HIS A 66 11.44 -2.99 -12.60
CA HIS A 66 11.84 -2.37 -13.87
C HIS A 66 12.36 -0.94 -13.70
N SER A 67 12.02 -0.25 -12.60
CA SER A 67 12.58 1.08 -12.29
C SER A 67 14.05 1.04 -11.83
N HIS A 68 14.59 -0.13 -11.47
CA HIS A 68 16.02 -0.28 -11.17
C HIS A 68 16.85 -0.76 -12.38
N GLY A 69 16.23 -1.13 -13.50
CA GLY A 69 16.90 -1.65 -14.70
C GLY A 69 17.19 -0.62 -15.79
N ASP A 70 16.61 0.58 -15.72
CA ASP A 70 16.69 1.58 -16.81
C ASP A 70 17.92 2.50 -16.75
N SER A 71 18.89 2.22 -15.87
CA SER A 71 20.24 2.79 -15.93
C SER A 71 21.24 1.75 -16.43
N THR A 72 21.01 1.21 -17.61
CA THR A 72 22.11 0.67 -18.42
C THR A 72 22.32 1.61 -19.60
N VAL A 73 23.12 2.65 -19.34
CA VAL A 73 23.78 3.41 -20.40
C VAL A 73 24.64 2.41 -21.17
N VAL A 74 24.18 2.01 -22.35
CA VAL A 74 25.03 1.34 -23.34
C VAL A 74 26.03 2.40 -23.82
N SER A 75 27.23 2.39 -23.22
CA SER A 75 28.38 3.09 -23.78
C SER A 75 28.82 2.36 -25.05
N PRO A 76 28.95 3.04 -26.20
CA PRO A 76 29.51 2.42 -27.39
C PRO A 76 31.01 2.22 -27.21
N GLU A 77 31.46 1.02 -27.55
CA GLU A 77 32.85 0.58 -27.64
C GLU A 77 33.65 1.50 -28.60
N PRO A 78 34.78 2.10 -28.19
CA PRO A 78 35.62 2.81 -29.13
C PRO A 78 36.47 1.80 -29.92
N ALA A 79 36.25 1.79 -31.23
CA ALA A 79 36.98 1.02 -32.22
C ALA A 79 38.50 1.19 -32.08
N SER A 80 39.23 0.07 -32.15
CA SER A 80 40.68 0.02 -32.32
C SER A 80 41.13 0.74 -33.59
N ALA A 81 42.18 1.57 -33.46
CA ALA A 81 43.12 1.93 -34.52
C ALA A 81 44.46 2.33 -33.90
#